data_AF-A0A0M8PQP4-F1
#
_entry.id   AF-A0A0M8PQP4-F1
#
_cell.length_a   1.000
_cell.length_b   1.000
_cell.length_c   1.000
_cell.angle_alpha   90.00
_cell.angle_beta   90.00
_cell.angle_gamma   90.00
#
_symmetry.space_group_name_H-M   'P 1'
#
loop_
_entity.id
_entity.type
_entity.pdbx_description
1 polymer ?
#
loop_
_entity_poly.entity_id
_entity_poly.type
_entity_poly.pdbx_seq_one_letter_code
_entity_poly.pdbx_strand_id
1 'polypeptide(L)'
;MRVLKKFPQPNTIKGQLHRTLVWITFIIGLCIFIPTFYIEYRQTIQHQNEEMTHYLDAQTYFFESWLSERSSDIHTIANLDFVKDYNVEKSQAFFQDFKEKTNFTDLIFVNKEGIVQFDTVTEYSTNGAGVDVNDREYFQIAKKTKQAYITDILISKVTNQPIIAFASPIINEQQFNGVVFGTVNLNTIDQLLHESRVGFLGHAYIVNQDGTMLTEFNNKPQMFSENYPVDEHIMNFALKNTTSNLDIYKDANGKWVLAKSKPINQGKWFILSEIGLLEAYKPLIIRFLWITFCLVVGSFFTIKIMLHLSKKIEEPIQQLLTGVGKVEQGYYDYQINAQQMAPYAQEFQELCSSFNEMSAKVRKDTILLKELSITCQLTKLYNRRYLIEQGELVFQKCLEEQNHCSCIAIDIDFFKKVNDTYGHLTGDEVLKHVANIITNSVRRIDIITRYGGEEFVILSPNTTLESAVKIAERVRQHVEENPYNADNLEINVTVSIGIAGFGHSKNISTFYELLDSADQALYIAKKSGRNQLRVYDKTGIVDTSQML
;
A
#
# COMPACT_ATOMS: atom_id res chain seq x y z
N MET A 1 4.02 -21.89 -12.16
CA MET A 1 5.33 -21.47 -11.60
C MET A 1 6.12 -20.48 -12.49
N ARG A 2 5.47 -19.71 -13.39
CA ARG A 2 6.11 -18.68 -14.25
C ARG A 2 5.78 -17.22 -13.89
N VAL A 3 5.00 -16.99 -12.83
CA VAL A 3 4.56 -15.64 -12.40
C VAL A 3 5.51 -15.01 -11.35
N LEU A 4 6.45 -15.77 -10.78
CA LEU A 4 7.35 -15.31 -9.72
C LEU A 4 8.69 -14.73 -10.20
N LYS A 5 8.95 -14.63 -11.51
CA LYS A 5 10.22 -14.07 -12.06
C LYS A 5 10.24 -12.54 -12.22
N LYS A 6 9.21 -11.83 -11.75
CA LYS A 6 9.16 -10.36 -11.73
C LYS A 6 9.22 -9.77 -10.31
N PHE A 7 9.95 -10.40 -9.40
CA PHE A 7 10.38 -9.66 -8.22
C PHE A 7 11.51 -8.70 -8.66
N PRO A 8 11.35 -7.37 -8.50
CA PRO A 8 12.41 -6.41 -8.82
C PRO A 8 13.67 -6.77 -8.03
N GLN A 9 14.84 -6.66 -8.66
CA GLN A 9 16.10 -6.96 -8.00
C GLN A 9 16.19 -6.26 -6.63
N PRO A 10 16.65 -6.96 -5.57
CA PRO A 10 16.46 -6.54 -4.17
C PRO A 10 17.12 -5.20 -3.82
N ASN A 11 18.06 -4.71 -4.64
CA ASN A 11 18.83 -3.49 -4.39
C ASN A 11 18.50 -2.31 -5.32
N THR A 12 17.42 -2.40 -6.10
CA THR A 12 16.94 -1.23 -6.86
C THR A 12 16.12 -0.32 -5.95
N ILE A 13 16.24 1.01 -6.12
CA ILE A 13 15.42 2.02 -5.41
C ILE A 13 13.92 1.67 -5.53
N LYS A 14 13.51 1.19 -6.72
CA LYS A 14 12.16 0.68 -7.00
C LYS A 14 11.75 -0.47 -6.08
N GLY A 15 12.60 -1.49 -5.97
CA GLY A 15 12.33 -2.67 -5.15
C GLY A 15 12.28 -2.35 -3.65
N GLN A 16 13.15 -1.44 -3.20
CA GLN A 16 13.15 -0.98 -1.80
C GLN A 16 11.88 -0.17 -1.49
N LEU A 17 11.54 0.84 -2.30
CA LEU A 17 10.32 1.64 -2.12
C LEU A 17 9.07 0.75 -2.08
N HIS A 18 8.90 -0.16 -3.03
CA HIS A 18 7.74 -1.05 -3.05
C HIS A 18 7.64 -1.92 -1.79
N ARG A 19 8.75 -2.51 -1.34
CA ARG A 19 8.76 -3.36 -0.14
C ARG A 19 8.40 -2.57 1.11
N THR A 20 9.05 -1.43 1.33
CA THR A 20 8.82 -0.60 2.52
C THR A 20 7.36 -0.11 2.56
N LEU A 21 6.80 0.23 1.40
CA LEU A 21 5.42 0.70 1.29
C LEU A 21 4.39 -0.39 1.58
N VAL A 22 4.61 -1.62 1.10
CA VAL A 22 3.73 -2.77 1.45
C VAL A 22 3.72 -3.00 2.96
N TRP A 23 4.90 -2.90 3.60
CA TRP A 23 4.99 -3.02 5.06
C TRP A 23 4.25 -1.89 5.79
N ILE A 24 4.38 -0.65 5.33
CA ILE A 24 3.67 0.49 5.93
C ILE A 24 2.15 0.31 5.83
N THR A 25 1.61 -0.04 4.65
CA THR A 25 0.17 -0.27 4.48
C THR A 25 -0.33 -1.41 5.38
N PHE A 26 0.44 -2.49 5.49
CA PHE A 26 0.09 -3.62 6.36
C PHE A 26 0.09 -3.23 7.84
N ILE A 27 1.10 -2.49 8.30
CA ILE A 27 1.21 -2.02 9.69
C ILE A 27 0.07 -1.07 10.03
N ILE A 28 -0.25 -0.10 9.16
CA ILE A 28 -1.39 0.82 9.37
C ILE A 28 -2.70 0.03 9.46
N GLY A 29 -2.89 -0.97 8.58
CA GLY A 29 -4.04 -1.85 8.61
C GLY A 29 -4.18 -2.58 9.95
N LEU A 30 -3.08 -3.16 10.47
CA LEU A 30 -3.06 -3.81 11.78
C LEU A 30 -3.34 -2.85 12.94
N CYS A 31 -2.75 -1.65 12.91
CA CYS A 31 -2.96 -0.62 13.93
C CYS A 31 -4.40 -0.14 14.02
N ILE A 32 -5.15 -0.17 12.90
CA ILE A 32 -6.58 0.16 12.90
C ILE A 32 -7.41 -1.06 13.31
N PHE A 33 -7.08 -2.24 12.79
CA PHE A 33 -7.87 -3.45 12.96
C PHE A 33 -7.87 -4.00 14.39
N ILE A 34 -6.70 -4.10 15.04
CA ILE A 34 -6.60 -4.73 16.36
C ILE A 34 -7.41 -3.96 17.43
N PRO A 35 -7.27 -2.61 17.56
CA PRO A 35 -8.04 -1.86 18.54
C PRO A 35 -9.54 -1.85 18.25
N THR A 36 -9.92 -1.70 16.98
CA THR A 36 -11.35 -1.69 16.60
C THR A 36 -12.01 -3.04 16.87
N PHE A 37 -11.33 -4.14 16.54
CA PHE A 37 -11.78 -5.49 16.87
C PHE A 37 -11.95 -5.66 18.39
N TYR A 38 -10.96 -5.22 19.17
CA TYR A 38 -11.03 -5.32 20.62
C TYR A 38 -12.22 -4.53 21.21
N ILE A 39 -12.44 -3.31 20.73
CA ILE A 39 -13.57 -2.46 21.17
C ILE A 39 -14.91 -3.11 20.82
N GLU A 40 -15.11 -3.52 19.57
CA GLU A 40 -16.35 -4.15 19.10
C GLU A 40 -16.64 -5.47 19.83
N TYR A 41 -15.60 -6.27 20.08
CA TYR A 41 -15.71 -7.49 20.87
C TYR A 41 -16.21 -7.20 22.30
N ARG A 42 -15.59 -6.22 22.99
CA ARG A 42 -15.96 -5.81 24.34
C ARG A 42 -17.38 -5.27 24.39
N GLN A 43 -17.76 -4.43 23.43
CA GLN A 43 -19.12 -3.88 23.34
C GLN A 43 -20.16 -4.97 23.07
N THR A 44 -19.86 -5.92 22.19
CA THR A 44 -20.78 -7.04 21.90
C THR A 44 -21.01 -7.88 23.15
N ILE A 45 -19.95 -8.27 23.86
CA ILE A 45 -20.08 -9.06 25.10
C ILE A 45 -20.83 -8.29 26.18
N GLN A 46 -20.54 -7.00 26.36
CA GLN A 46 -21.24 -6.17 27.33
C GLN A 46 -22.73 -6.04 26.98
N HIS A 47 -23.06 -5.80 25.72
CA HIS A 47 -24.44 -5.68 25.26
C HIS A 47 -25.21 -6.99 25.48
N GLN A 48 -24.64 -8.14 25.11
CA GLN A 48 -25.25 -9.44 25.37
C GLN A 48 -25.43 -9.70 26.88
N ASN A 49 -24.46 -9.31 27.70
CA ASN A 49 -24.56 -9.42 29.15
C ASN A 49 -25.69 -8.58 29.74
N GLU A 50 -25.86 -7.34 29.28
CA GLU A 50 -26.93 -6.43 29.71
C GLU A 50 -28.31 -6.91 29.25
N GLU A 51 -28.44 -7.28 27.97
CA GLU A 51 -29.67 -7.79 27.38
C GLU A 51 -30.17 -9.06 28.09
N MET A 52 -29.26 -10.03 28.32
CA MET A 52 -29.57 -11.24 29.08
C MET A 52 -29.93 -10.96 30.53
N THR A 53 -29.27 -10.00 31.20
CA THR A 53 -29.64 -9.60 32.57
C THR A 53 -31.07 -9.05 32.60
N HIS A 54 -31.38 -8.09 31.72
CA HIS A 54 -32.71 -7.47 31.68
C HIS A 54 -33.80 -8.48 31.38
N TYR A 55 -33.55 -9.37 30.41
CA TYR A 55 -34.48 -10.44 30.10
C TYR A 55 -34.68 -11.39 31.29
N LEU A 56 -33.60 -11.85 31.93
CA LEU A 56 -33.69 -12.75 33.07
C LEU A 56 -34.36 -12.10 34.29
N ASP A 57 -34.09 -10.82 34.54
CA ASP A 57 -34.73 -10.04 35.60
C ASP A 57 -36.23 -9.87 35.36
N ALA A 58 -36.63 -9.56 34.13
CA ALA A 58 -38.04 -9.45 33.76
C ALA A 58 -38.78 -10.79 33.91
N GLN A 59 -38.16 -11.88 33.44
CA GLN A 59 -38.70 -13.23 33.58
C GLN A 59 -38.84 -13.65 35.05
N THR A 60 -37.79 -13.40 35.84
CA THR A 60 -37.80 -13.68 37.29
C THR A 60 -38.89 -12.89 37.99
N TYR A 61 -39.00 -11.60 37.70
CA TYR A 61 -40.02 -10.73 38.29
C TYR A 61 -41.44 -11.19 37.93
N PHE A 62 -41.69 -11.47 36.66
CA PHE A 62 -42.98 -11.97 36.19
C PHE A 62 -43.36 -13.28 36.92
N PHE A 63 -42.41 -14.23 36.99
CA PHE A 63 -42.67 -15.52 37.58
C PHE A 63 -42.88 -15.46 39.11
N GLU A 64 -42.03 -14.73 39.83
CA GLU A 64 -42.20 -14.50 41.28
C GLU A 64 -43.50 -13.76 41.59
N SER A 65 -43.86 -12.76 40.77
CA SER A 65 -45.13 -12.05 40.90
C SER A 65 -46.31 -13.00 40.68
N TRP A 66 -46.25 -13.86 39.67
CA TRP A 66 -47.29 -14.86 39.40
C TRP A 66 -47.42 -15.88 40.54
N LEU A 67 -46.30 -16.40 41.07
CA LEU A 67 -46.31 -17.29 42.23
C LEU A 67 -46.95 -16.62 43.46
N SER A 68 -46.57 -15.37 43.73
CA SER A 68 -47.12 -14.59 44.83
C SER A 68 -48.62 -14.33 44.66
N GLU A 69 -49.06 -14.02 43.43
CA GLU A 69 -50.47 -13.80 43.11
C GLU A 69 -51.30 -15.07 43.34
N ARG A 70 -50.86 -16.22 42.79
CA ARG A 70 -51.54 -17.51 42.99
C ARG A 70 -51.57 -17.92 44.47
N SER A 71 -50.48 -17.70 45.21
CA SER A 71 -50.47 -17.93 46.66
C SER A 71 -51.45 -17.02 47.40
N SER A 72 -51.58 -15.76 46.97
CA SER A 72 -52.53 -14.80 47.54
C SER A 72 -53.99 -15.15 47.22
N ASP A 73 -54.26 -15.67 46.01
CA ASP A 73 -55.57 -16.17 45.62
C ASP A 73 -56.03 -17.28 46.57
N ILE A 74 -55.21 -18.32 46.76
CA ILE A 74 -55.55 -19.42 47.67
C ILE A 74 -55.68 -18.94 49.12
N HIS A 75 -54.84 -18.01 49.56
CA HIS A 75 -54.96 -17.43 50.88
C HIS A 75 -56.28 -16.66 51.07
N THR A 76 -56.74 -15.95 50.04
CA THR A 76 -58.02 -15.25 50.06
C THR A 76 -59.18 -16.25 50.13
N ILE A 77 -59.13 -17.31 49.32
CA ILE A 77 -60.13 -18.38 49.32
C ILE A 77 -60.23 -19.08 50.68
N ALA A 78 -59.09 -19.45 51.28
CA ALA A 78 -59.04 -20.05 52.61
C ALA A 78 -59.62 -19.15 53.72
N ASN A 79 -59.70 -17.84 53.47
CA ASN A 79 -60.19 -16.85 54.42
C ASN A 79 -61.66 -16.45 54.26
N LEU A 80 -62.35 -16.90 53.21
CA LEU A 80 -63.77 -16.65 53.00
C LEU A 80 -64.62 -17.30 54.11
N ASP A 81 -65.66 -16.59 54.55
CA ASP A 81 -66.47 -17.03 55.70
C ASP A 81 -67.07 -18.42 55.49
N PHE A 82 -67.64 -18.69 54.31
CA PHE A 82 -68.23 -20.00 54.00
C PHE A 82 -67.21 -21.14 53.90
N VAL A 83 -65.93 -20.84 53.65
CA VAL A 83 -64.83 -21.82 53.67
C VAL A 83 -64.40 -22.11 55.11
N LYS A 84 -64.30 -21.06 55.95
CA LYS A 84 -63.99 -21.21 57.40
C LYS A 84 -65.10 -21.93 58.17
N ASP A 85 -66.35 -21.67 57.79
CA ASP A 85 -67.55 -22.29 58.37
C ASP A 85 -67.81 -23.71 57.87
N TYR A 86 -66.92 -24.28 57.04
CA TYR A 86 -67.04 -25.64 56.52
C TYR A 86 -68.32 -25.86 55.68
N ASN A 87 -68.83 -24.82 55.00
CA ASN A 87 -69.95 -24.97 54.09
C ASN A 87 -69.47 -25.60 52.77
N VAL A 88 -69.48 -26.93 52.72
CA VAL A 88 -68.95 -27.73 51.61
C VAL A 88 -69.65 -27.39 50.29
N GLU A 89 -70.98 -27.30 50.27
CA GLU A 89 -71.74 -27.03 49.03
C GLU A 89 -71.40 -25.66 48.42
N LYS A 90 -71.39 -24.60 49.24
CA LYS A 90 -71.01 -23.26 48.76
C LYS A 90 -69.55 -23.18 48.35
N SER A 91 -68.67 -23.84 49.11
CA SER A 91 -67.23 -23.86 48.81
C SER A 91 -66.96 -24.58 47.48
N GLN A 92 -67.58 -25.74 47.25
CA GLN A 92 -67.43 -26.49 46.01
C GLN A 92 -67.92 -25.71 44.79
N ALA A 93 -69.09 -25.07 44.88
CA ALA A 93 -69.61 -24.24 43.80
C ALA A 93 -68.68 -23.05 43.48
N PHE A 94 -68.16 -22.37 44.51
CA PHE A 94 -67.21 -21.27 44.32
C PHE A 94 -65.89 -21.74 43.70
N PHE A 95 -65.34 -22.86 44.17
CA PHE A 95 -64.06 -23.38 43.69
C PHE A 95 -64.18 -23.76 42.20
N GLN A 96 -65.31 -24.35 41.78
CA GLN A 96 -65.55 -24.69 40.39
C GLN A 96 -65.59 -23.44 39.49
N ASP A 97 -66.34 -22.41 39.88
CA ASP A 97 -66.43 -21.13 39.16
C ASP A 97 -65.08 -20.39 39.11
N PHE A 98 -64.30 -20.45 40.20
CA PHE A 98 -62.97 -19.83 40.24
C PHE A 98 -61.96 -20.57 39.37
N LYS A 99 -61.99 -21.91 39.35
CA LYS A 99 -61.15 -22.73 38.46
C LYS A 99 -61.38 -22.35 36.99
N GLU A 100 -62.63 -22.20 36.56
CA GLU A 100 -62.96 -21.84 35.17
C GLU A 100 -62.43 -20.46 34.73
N LYS A 101 -62.13 -19.57 35.69
CA LYS A 101 -61.66 -18.19 35.45
C LYS A 101 -60.16 -18.01 35.66
N THR A 102 -59.44 -19.05 36.08
CA THR A 102 -58.04 -18.96 36.47
C THR A 102 -57.21 -20.10 35.90
N ASN A 103 -55.88 -20.04 36.11
CA ASN A 103 -54.95 -21.04 35.59
C ASN A 103 -54.72 -22.20 36.58
N PHE A 104 -55.54 -22.33 37.62
CA PHE A 104 -55.48 -23.48 38.52
C PHE A 104 -55.99 -24.73 37.82
N THR A 105 -55.21 -25.81 37.87
CA THR A 105 -55.62 -27.12 37.38
C THR A 105 -56.74 -27.65 38.27
N ASP A 106 -56.53 -27.68 39.59
CA ASP A 106 -57.53 -28.14 40.54
C ASP A 106 -57.47 -27.34 41.84
N LEU A 107 -58.61 -27.20 42.52
CA LEU A 107 -58.76 -26.59 43.84
C LEU A 107 -59.36 -27.60 44.79
N ILE A 108 -58.75 -27.74 45.96
CA ILE A 108 -59.01 -28.84 46.88
C ILE A 108 -59.22 -28.30 48.29
N PHE A 109 -60.24 -28.82 48.97
CA PHE A 109 -60.52 -28.55 50.37
C PHE A 109 -60.18 -29.77 51.22
N VAL A 110 -59.36 -29.58 52.25
CA VAL A 110 -58.90 -30.64 53.16
C VAL A 110 -59.30 -30.30 54.58
N ASN A 111 -59.85 -31.28 55.30
CA ASN A 111 -60.19 -31.10 56.71
C ASN A 111 -58.95 -31.12 57.63
N LYS A 112 -59.16 -30.91 58.94
CA LYS A 112 -58.08 -30.87 59.95
C LYS A 112 -57.33 -32.21 60.12
N GLU A 113 -57.96 -33.33 59.77
CA GLU A 113 -57.37 -34.67 59.78
C GLU A 113 -56.48 -34.95 58.56
N GLY A 114 -56.53 -34.11 57.52
CA GLY A 114 -55.78 -34.33 56.27
C GLY A 114 -56.56 -35.11 55.22
N ILE A 115 -57.89 -35.24 55.36
CA ILE A 115 -58.75 -35.92 54.40
C ILE A 115 -59.39 -34.90 53.47
N VAL A 116 -59.23 -35.11 52.16
CA VAL A 116 -59.87 -34.30 51.12
C VAL A 116 -61.39 -34.44 51.22
N GLN A 117 -62.10 -33.32 51.38
CA GLN A 117 -63.57 -33.30 51.44
C GLN A 117 -64.19 -33.24 50.04
N PHE A 118 -63.63 -32.37 49.19
CA PHE A 118 -63.99 -32.26 47.78
C PHE A 118 -62.83 -31.64 47.00
N ASP A 119 -62.86 -31.82 45.69
CA ASP A 119 -62.00 -31.14 44.74
C ASP A 119 -62.79 -30.70 43.50
N THR A 120 -62.13 -29.94 42.63
CA THR A 120 -62.67 -29.51 41.32
C THR A 120 -62.13 -30.36 40.17
N VAL A 121 -61.65 -31.57 40.44
CA VAL A 121 -61.12 -32.49 39.42
C VAL A 121 -62.28 -33.00 38.58
N THR A 122 -62.45 -32.44 37.38
CA THR A 122 -63.54 -32.79 36.45
C THR A 122 -63.07 -33.60 35.24
N GLU A 123 -61.77 -33.58 34.94
CA GLU A 123 -61.19 -34.16 33.72
C GLU A 123 -60.81 -35.64 33.85
N TYR A 124 -60.86 -36.20 35.06
CA TYR A 124 -60.47 -37.58 35.35
C TYR A 124 -61.65 -38.37 35.95
N SER A 125 -61.70 -39.68 35.70
CA SER A 125 -62.79 -40.57 36.15
C SER A 125 -62.87 -40.79 37.67
N THR A 126 -61.92 -40.24 38.44
CA THR A 126 -61.81 -40.38 39.89
C THR A 126 -61.63 -39.01 40.53
N ASN A 127 -62.51 -38.66 41.47
CA ASN A 127 -62.30 -37.51 42.34
C ASN A 127 -61.33 -37.88 43.49
N GLY A 128 -60.72 -36.87 44.08
CA GLY A 128 -59.81 -36.98 45.21
C GLY A 128 -60.53 -36.99 46.56
N ALA A 129 -61.86 -36.95 46.59
CA ALA A 129 -62.61 -37.00 47.85
C ALA A 129 -62.28 -38.27 48.64
N GLY A 130 -61.94 -38.12 49.92
CA GLY A 130 -61.51 -39.21 50.81
C GLY A 130 -60.03 -39.57 50.73
N VAL A 131 -59.24 -38.97 49.83
CA VAL A 131 -57.79 -39.17 49.77
C VAL A 131 -57.12 -38.54 51.00
N ASP A 132 -56.26 -39.31 51.67
CA ASP A 132 -55.43 -38.83 52.78
C ASP A 132 -54.20 -38.10 52.23
N VAL A 133 -54.03 -36.84 52.62
CA VAL A 133 -52.89 -35.98 52.28
C VAL A 133 -52.13 -35.51 53.53
N ASN A 134 -52.34 -36.12 54.69
CA ASN A 134 -51.64 -35.78 55.92
C ASN A 134 -50.12 -35.98 55.79
N ASP A 135 -49.66 -36.94 54.99
CA ASP A 135 -48.23 -37.16 54.68
C ASP A 135 -47.62 -36.09 53.76
N ARG A 136 -48.43 -35.24 53.12
CA ARG A 136 -47.95 -34.28 52.12
C ARG A 136 -47.33 -33.04 52.75
N GLU A 137 -46.25 -32.59 52.12
CA GLU A 137 -45.44 -31.45 52.55
C GLU A 137 -46.28 -30.19 52.78
N TYR A 138 -47.13 -29.81 51.82
CA TYR A 138 -47.98 -28.63 51.93
C TYR A 138 -48.90 -28.67 53.16
N PHE A 139 -49.45 -29.85 53.48
CA PHE A 139 -50.37 -29.99 54.60
C PHE A 139 -49.62 -29.89 55.93
N GLN A 140 -48.49 -30.58 56.05
CA GLN A 140 -47.66 -30.55 57.26
C GLN A 140 -47.10 -29.16 57.53
N ILE A 141 -46.62 -28.48 56.49
CA ILE A 141 -46.09 -27.11 56.63
C ILE A 141 -47.22 -26.15 56.97
N ALA A 142 -48.34 -26.15 56.24
CA ALA A 142 -49.47 -25.27 56.56
C ALA A 142 -50.02 -25.50 57.97
N LYS A 143 -50.09 -26.76 58.44
CA LYS A 143 -50.50 -27.11 59.80
C LYS A 143 -49.54 -26.60 60.87
N LYS A 144 -48.22 -26.68 60.61
CA LYS A 144 -47.16 -26.29 61.54
C LYS A 144 -46.94 -24.78 61.58
N THR A 145 -46.81 -24.14 60.42
CA THR A 145 -46.47 -22.71 60.30
C THR A 145 -47.69 -21.82 60.39
N LYS A 146 -48.89 -22.34 60.08
CA LYS A 146 -50.12 -21.57 59.93
C LYS A 146 -49.98 -20.43 58.91
N GLN A 147 -49.11 -20.59 57.92
CA GLN A 147 -48.88 -19.65 56.83
C GLN A 147 -49.10 -20.31 55.48
N ALA A 148 -49.35 -19.50 54.45
CA ALA A 148 -49.40 -19.96 53.08
C ALA A 148 -48.05 -20.56 52.67
N TYR A 149 -48.08 -21.58 51.82
CA TYR A 149 -46.91 -22.31 51.39
C TYR A 149 -47.00 -22.70 49.92
N ILE A 150 -45.90 -22.51 49.19
CA ILE A 150 -45.72 -22.97 47.82
C ILE A 150 -44.78 -24.17 47.86
N THR A 151 -45.25 -25.32 47.40
CA THR A 151 -44.44 -26.54 47.40
C THR A 151 -43.35 -26.49 46.34
N ASP A 152 -42.39 -27.39 46.47
CA ASP A 152 -41.66 -27.85 45.28
C ASP A 152 -42.58 -28.72 44.39
N ILE A 153 -42.06 -29.30 43.32
CA ILE A 153 -42.80 -30.24 42.48
C ILE A 153 -43.13 -31.49 43.28
N LEU A 154 -44.41 -31.87 43.23
CA LEU A 154 -44.90 -33.11 43.81
C LEU A 154 -45.77 -33.86 42.81
N ILE A 155 -45.78 -35.19 42.91
CA ILE A 155 -46.66 -36.04 42.10
C ILE A 155 -48.05 -36.07 42.75
N SER A 156 -49.09 -35.70 42.02
CA SER A 156 -50.48 -35.74 42.50
C SER A 156 -50.89 -37.16 42.92
N LYS A 157 -51.56 -37.32 44.08
CA LYS A 157 -52.12 -38.63 44.51
C LYS A 157 -53.28 -39.09 43.62
N VAL A 158 -53.91 -38.18 42.90
CA VAL A 158 -55.13 -38.45 42.11
C VAL A 158 -54.76 -38.66 40.65
N THR A 159 -54.03 -37.72 40.05
CA THR A 159 -53.73 -37.73 38.61
C THR A 159 -52.39 -38.38 38.27
N ASN A 160 -51.53 -38.61 39.28
CA ASN A 160 -50.16 -39.08 39.11
C ASN A 160 -49.29 -38.19 38.18
N GLN A 161 -49.68 -36.92 38.03
CA GLN A 161 -48.95 -35.90 37.26
C GLN A 161 -48.12 -35.01 38.19
N PRO A 162 -47.00 -34.45 37.72
CA PRO A 162 -46.23 -33.47 38.47
C PRO A 162 -46.98 -32.13 38.55
N ILE A 163 -47.11 -31.61 39.76
CA ILE A 163 -47.84 -30.39 40.07
C ILE A 163 -47.09 -29.53 41.08
N ILE A 164 -47.37 -28.22 41.08
CA ILE A 164 -47.06 -27.31 42.18
C ILE A 164 -48.34 -27.07 42.96
N ALA A 165 -48.27 -27.20 44.29
CA ALA A 165 -49.38 -26.88 45.17
C ALA A 165 -49.16 -25.52 45.87
N PHE A 166 -50.17 -24.66 45.77
CA PHE A 166 -50.31 -23.42 46.52
C PHE A 166 -51.27 -23.71 47.66
N ALA A 167 -50.77 -23.80 48.88
CA ALA A 167 -51.57 -24.18 50.04
C ALA A 167 -51.72 -23.03 51.02
N SER A 168 -52.92 -22.89 51.59
CA SER A 168 -53.19 -21.95 52.67
C SER A 168 -54.02 -22.60 53.78
N PRO A 169 -53.63 -22.43 55.05
CA PRO A 169 -54.35 -23.01 56.16
C PRO A 169 -55.67 -22.29 56.41
N ILE A 170 -56.71 -23.07 56.71
CA ILE A 170 -57.98 -22.56 57.21
C ILE A 170 -57.83 -22.38 58.72
N ILE A 171 -57.92 -21.15 59.18
CA ILE A 171 -57.78 -20.81 60.60
C ILE A 171 -59.13 -20.32 61.12
N ASN A 172 -59.66 -21.01 62.14
CA ASN A 172 -60.85 -20.58 62.87
C ASN A 172 -60.47 -20.36 64.35
N GLU A 173 -60.78 -19.19 64.92
CA GLU A 173 -60.44 -18.81 66.30
C GLU A 173 -58.98 -19.15 66.71
N GLN A 174 -58.01 -18.92 65.81
CA GLN A 174 -56.57 -19.25 65.97
C GLN A 174 -56.20 -20.74 65.96
N GLN A 175 -57.17 -21.64 65.82
CA GLN A 175 -56.98 -23.07 65.64
C GLN A 175 -56.90 -23.45 64.16
N PHE A 176 -56.02 -24.41 63.87
CA PHE A 176 -55.92 -24.98 62.53
C PHE A 176 -57.14 -25.87 62.28
N ASN A 177 -57.87 -25.55 61.22
CA ASN A 177 -59.10 -26.21 60.85
C ASN A 177 -59.02 -26.74 59.41
N GLY A 178 -57.85 -27.16 58.92
CA GLY A 178 -57.69 -27.71 57.57
C GLY A 178 -56.91 -26.81 56.62
N VAL A 179 -56.91 -27.17 55.34
CA VAL A 179 -56.13 -26.52 54.28
C VAL A 179 -56.96 -26.41 53.02
N VAL A 180 -56.93 -25.23 52.39
CA VAL A 180 -57.29 -25.09 50.97
C VAL A 180 -56.00 -25.10 50.18
N PHE A 181 -55.94 -25.87 49.10
CA PHE A 181 -54.83 -25.77 48.18
C PHE A 181 -55.29 -25.80 46.73
N GLY A 182 -54.62 -25.01 45.89
CA GLY A 182 -54.74 -25.05 44.45
C GLY A 182 -53.52 -25.71 43.84
N THR A 183 -53.70 -26.42 42.73
CA THR A 183 -52.62 -27.09 42.00
C THR A 183 -52.47 -26.48 40.62
N VAL A 184 -51.24 -26.42 40.13
CA VAL A 184 -50.93 -26.01 38.77
C VAL A 184 -49.99 -27.05 38.14
N ASN A 185 -50.32 -27.48 36.93
CA ASN A 185 -49.49 -28.37 36.12
C ASN A 185 -48.23 -27.68 35.59
N LEU A 186 -47.17 -28.44 35.36
CA LEU A 186 -45.92 -27.93 34.78
C LEU A 186 -46.11 -27.31 33.39
N ASN A 187 -47.03 -27.83 32.58
CA ASN A 187 -47.34 -27.27 31.25
C ASN A 187 -47.79 -25.81 31.33
N THR A 188 -48.50 -25.43 32.40
CA THR A 188 -48.93 -24.03 32.60
C THR A 188 -47.73 -23.12 32.85
N ILE A 189 -46.74 -23.59 33.61
CA ILE A 189 -45.49 -22.86 33.88
C ILE A 189 -44.72 -22.66 32.57
N ASP A 190 -44.61 -23.71 31.78
CA ASP A 190 -43.93 -23.67 30.49
C ASP A 190 -44.60 -22.68 29.54
N GLN A 191 -45.93 -22.72 29.45
CA GLN A 191 -46.70 -21.77 28.66
C GLN A 191 -46.51 -20.32 29.14
N LEU A 192 -46.53 -20.08 30.45
CA LEU A 192 -46.31 -18.75 31.03
C LEU A 192 -44.92 -18.19 30.71
N LEU A 193 -43.87 -19.02 30.74
CA LEU A 193 -42.52 -18.61 30.35
C LEU A 193 -42.38 -18.34 28.85
N HIS A 194 -43.16 -19.04 28.01
CA HIS A 194 -43.17 -18.80 26.58
C HIS A 194 -43.93 -17.52 26.21
N GLU A 195 -45.08 -17.27 26.85
CA GLU A 195 -45.92 -16.09 26.62
C GLU A 195 -45.27 -14.79 27.14
N SER A 196 -44.43 -14.87 28.17
CA SER A 196 -43.72 -13.71 28.73
C SER A 196 -42.48 -13.28 27.91
N ARG A 197 -42.12 -13.98 26.82
CA ARG A 197 -40.91 -13.67 26.04
C ARG A 197 -41.06 -12.37 25.25
N VAL A 198 -40.18 -11.40 25.54
CA VAL A 198 -40.13 -10.13 24.81
C VAL A 198 -38.69 -9.82 24.37
N GLY A 199 -38.49 -9.63 23.06
CA GLY A 199 -37.31 -8.98 22.50
C GLY A 199 -35.97 -9.74 22.53
N PHE A 200 -35.86 -10.85 23.28
CA PHE A 200 -34.63 -11.63 23.40
C PHE A 200 -34.61 -12.82 22.44
N LEU A 201 -33.48 -13.03 21.76
CA LEU A 201 -33.30 -14.11 20.77
C LEU A 201 -32.99 -15.48 21.38
N GLY A 202 -32.61 -15.53 22.66
CA GLY A 202 -32.37 -16.79 23.37
C GLY A 202 -33.65 -17.37 23.99
N HIS A 203 -33.48 -18.45 24.74
CA HIS A 203 -34.55 -19.18 25.42
C HIS A 203 -34.32 -19.18 26.93
N ALA A 204 -35.42 -19.21 27.69
CA ALA A 204 -35.38 -19.44 29.13
C ALA A 204 -36.11 -20.72 29.49
N TYR A 205 -35.61 -21.40 30.51
CA TYR A 205 -36.21 -22.59 31.11
C TYR A 205 -35.89 -22.61 32.62
N ILE A 206 -36.68 -23.37 33.37
CA ILE A 206 -36.53 -23.52 34.83
C ILE A 206 -36.04 -24.92 35.16
N VAL A 207 -35.12 -25.01 36.10
CA VAL A 207 -34.62 -26.26 36.68
C VAL A 207 -34.79 -26.25 38.20
N ASN A 208 -35.02 -27.41 38.79
CA ASN A 208 -35.06 -27.59 40.23
C ASN A 208 -33.65 -27.71 40.82
N GLN A 209 -33.53 -27.57 42.14
CA GLN A 209 -32.29 -27.72 42.89
C GLN A 209 -31.66 -29.13 42.75
N ASP A 210 -32.44 -30.15 42.42
CA ASP A 210 -31.98 -31.52 42.18
C ASP A 210 -31.54 -31.77 40.72
N GLY A 211 -31.59 -30.74 39.86
CA GLY A 211 -31.24 -30.84 38.45
C GLY A 211 -32.36 -31.38 37.55
N THR A 212 -33.60 -31.47 38.04
CA THR A 212 -34.76 -31.82 37.19
C THR A 212 -35.20 -30.60 36.36
N MET A 213 -35.52 -30.76 35.08
CA MET A 213 -36.15 -29.69 34.28
C MET A 213 -37.63 -29.54 34.62
N LEU A 214 -38.09 -28.31 34.86
CA LEU A 214 -39.51 -28.02 35.17
C LEU A 214 -40.30 -27.56 33.95
N THR A 215 -39.61 -27.05 32.92
CA THR A 215 -40.21 -26.48 31.71
C THR A 215 -39.52 -27.07 30.48
N GLU A 216 -40.19 -27.08 29.33
CA GLU A 216 -39.66 -27.71 28.13
C GLU A 216 -38.43 -26.98 27.58
N PHE A 217 -37.48 -27.77 27.09
CA PHE A 217 -36.36 -27.26 26.31
C PHE A 217 -36.67 -27.40 24.82
N ASN A 218 -36.86 -26.25 24.14
CA ASN A 218 -36.76 -26.14 22.68
C ASN A 218 -37.90 -26.85 21.88
N ASN A 219 -39.17 -26.71 22.29
CA ASN A 219 -40.36 -27.15 21.55
C ASN A 219 -40.34 -28.62 21.10
N LYS A 220 -39.77 -29.53 21.89
CA LYS A 220 -39.94 -30.98 21.68
C LYS A 220 -41.08 -31.48 22.58
N PRO A 221 -42.29 -31.69 22.04
CA PRO A 221 -43.50 -31.97 22.82
C PRO A 221 -43.58 -33.42 23.31
N GLN A 222 -42.45 -34.07 23.63
CA GLN A 222 -42.45 -35.47 24.00
C GLN A 222 -41.70 -35.71 25.31
N MET A 223 -42.53 -35.90 26.33
CA MET A 223 -42.31 -36.67 27.56
C MET A 223 -41.81 -35.89 28.77
N PHE A 224 -42.74 -35.23 29.45
CA PHE A 224 -42.71 -35.01 30.91
C PHE A 224 -42.68 -36.32 31.73
N SER A 225 -42.59 -37.50 31.10
CA SER A 225 -42.70 -38.82 31.75
C SER A 225 -41.37 -39.45 32.13
N GLU A 226 -40.23 -38.86 31.78
CA GLU A 226 -38.93 -39.28 32.28
C GLU A 226 -38.24 -38.04 32.86
N ASN A 227 -37.85 -38.11 34.14
CA ASN A 227 -36.89 -37.18 34.73
C ASN A 227 -35.70 -37.11 33.77
N TYR A 228 -35.59 -36.07 32.95
CA TYR A 228 -34.35 -35.76 32.27
C TYR A 228 -33.49 -35.05 33.29
N PRO A 229 -32.54 -35.72 33.97
CA PRO A 229 -31.56 -35.02 34.75
C PRO A 229 -30.82 -34.09 33.80
N VAL A 230 -30.84 -32.81 34.12
CA VAL A 230 -29.97 -31.84 33.48
C VAL A 230 -28.53 -32.30 33.72
N ASP A 231 -27.68 -32.18 32.70
CA ASP A 231 -26.25 -32.46 32.82
C ASP A 231 -25.68 -31.75 34.07
N GLU A 232 -24.88 -32.48 34.87
CA GLU A 232 -24.27 -32.02 36.11
C GLU A 232 -23.54 -30.67 35.93
N HIS A 233 -23.01 -30.41 34.73
CA HIS A 233 -22.36 -29.16 34.38
C HIS A 233 -23.29 -27.93 34.38
N ILE A 234 -24.53 -28.08 33.91
CA ILE A 234 -25.51 -26.98 33.87
C ILE A 234 -26.02 -26.69 35.29
N MET A 235 -26.20 -27.73 36.10
CA MET A 235 -26.59 -27.57 37.50
C MET A 235 -25.47 -26.89 38.31
N ASN A 236 -24.22 -27.32 38.12
CA ASN A 236 -23.06 -26.66 38.71
C ASN A 236 -22.95 -25.20 38.29
N PHE A 237 -23.27 -24.88 37.03
CA PHE A 237 -23.37 -23.50 36.56
C PHE A 237 -24.46 -22.72 37.31
N ALA A 238 -25.69 -23.25 37.40
CA ALA A 238 -26.80 -22.57 38.07
C ALA A 238 -26.51 -22.28 39.56
N LEU A 239 -25.92 -23.25 40.27
CA LEU A 239 -25.55 -23.12 41.69
C LEU A 239 -24.41 -22.12 41.91
N LYS A 240 -23.40 -22.13 41.03
CA LYS A 240 -22.24 -21.24 41.14
C LYS A 240 -22.59 -19.80 40.76
N ASN A 241 -23.54 -19.62 39.85
CA ASN A 241 -23.82 -18.36 39.20
C ASN A 241 -25.08 -17.67 39.72
N THR A 242 -25.21 -17.64 41.05
CA THR A 242 -26.28 -16.94 41.77
C THR A 242 -26.23 -15.42 41.60
N THR A 243 -25.10 -14.88 41.12
CA THR A 243 -24.91 -13.46 40.85
C THR A 243 -25.18 -13.07 39.39
N SER A 244 -25.72 -13.98 38.55
CA SER A 244 -26.07 -13.72 37.15
C SER A 244 -24.90 -13.20 36.28
N ASN A 245 -23.70 -13.73 36.51
CA ASN A 245 -22.55 -13.52 35.63
C ASN A 245 -22.77 -14.23 34.29
N LEU A 246 -22.11 -13.76 33.25
CA LEU A 246 -22.11 -14.42 31.95
C LEU A 246 -21.13 -15.61 32.00
N ASP A 247 -21.55 -16.79 31.54
CA ASP A 247 -20.64 -17.92 31.34
C ASP A 247 -20.99 -18.68 30.04
N ILE A 248 -20.10 -19.59 29.66
CA ILE A 248 -20.22 -20.38 28.45
C ILE A 248 -20.15 -21.86 28.81
N TYR A 249 -21.16 -22.62 28.39
CA TYR A 249 -21.18 -24.09 28.52
C TYR A 249 -21.89 -24.72 27.33
N LYS A 250 -21.99 -26.05 27.34
CA LYS A 250 -22.77 -26.80 26.35
C LYS A 250 -24.17 -27.07 26.87
N ASP A 251 -25.19 -26.61 26.16
CA ASP A 251 -26.59 -26.83 26.50
C ASP A 251 -26.97 -28.32 26.52
N ALA A 252 -28.21 -28.62 26.87
CA ALA A 252 -28.75 -29.98 26.90
C ALA A 252 -28.67 -30.72 25.54
N ASN A 253 -28.49 -30.00 24.42
CA ASN A 253 -28.29 -30.57 23.09
C ASN A 253 -26.80 -30.66 22.69
N GLY A 254 -25.86 -30.29 23.57
CA GLY A 254 -24.42 -30.27 23.32
C GLY A 254 -23.92 -29.06 22.51
N LYS A 255 -24.76 -28.04 22.25
CA LYS A 255 -24.39 -26.81 21.54
C LYS A 255 -23.79 -25.81 22.52
N TRP A 256 -22.73 -25.13 22.11
CA TRP A 256 -22.16 -24.04 22.91
C TRP A 256 -23.15 -22.87 23.01
N VAL A 257 -23.46 -22.49 24.24
CA VAL A 257 -24.37 -21.40 24.57
C VAL A 257 -23.70 -20.41 25.52
N LEU A 258 -24.12 -19.16 25.39
CA LEU A 258 -23.88 -18.11 26.37
C LEU A 258 -25.05 -18.15 27.34
N ALA A 259 -24.78 -18.18 28.64
CA ALA A 259 -25.81 -18.46 29.63
C ALA A 259 -25.74 -17.56 30.87
N LYS A 260 -26.90 -17.38 31.49
CA LYS A 260 -27.08 -16.75 32.81
C LYS A 260 -28.12 -17.51 33.62
N SER A 261 -28.00 -17.46 34.94
CA SER A 261 -28.97 -18.06 35.86
C SER A 261 -29.35 -17.10 36.98
N LYS A 262 -30.55 -17.30 37.54
CA LYS A 262 -31.01 -16.60 38.74
C LYS A 262 -31.88 -17.53 39.59
N PRO A 263 -31.74 -17.53 40.93
CA PRO A 263 -32.60 -18.31 41.81
C PRO A 263 -34.00 -17.70 41.89
N ILE A 264 -35.03 -18.55 41.95
CA ILE A 264 -36.45 -18.22 42.13
C ILE A 264 -37.09 -19.15 43.17
N ASN A 265 -38.31 -18.84 43.61
CA ASN A 265 -39.05 -19.58 44.63
C ASN A 265 -38.18 -19.82 45.90
N GLN A 266 -37.62 -18.74 46.43
CA GLN A 266 -36.73 -18.76 47.60
C GLN A 266 -35.45 -19.62 47.40
N GLY A 267 -35.01 -19.82 46.16
CA GLY A 267 -33.81 -20.56 45.82
C GLY A 267 -34.01 -22.06 45.62
N LYS A 268 -35.26 -22.54 45.62
CA LYS A 268 -35.58 -23.93 45.27
C LYS A 268 -35.40 -24.19 43.78
N TRP A 269 -35.67 -23.20 42.93
CA TRP A 269 -35.54 -23.33 41.48
C TRP A 269 -34.58 -22.29 40.91
N PHE A 270 -34.08 -22.57 39.72
CA PHE A 270 -33.23 -21.66 38.96
C PHE A 270 -33.84 -21.45 37.59
N ILE A 271 -34.02 -20.17 37.22
CA ILE A 271 -34.31 -19.81 35.84
C ILE A 271 -33.00 -19.59 35.10
N LEU A 272 -32.82 -20.30 33.99
CA LEU A 272 -31.67 -20.16 33.10
C LEU A 272 -32.11 -19.45 31.83
N SER A 273 -31.25 -18.55 31.34
CA SER A 273 -31.37 -17.94 30.02
C SER A 273 -30.15 -18.32 29.21
N GLU A 274 -30.36 -18.82 27.99
CA GLU A 274 -29.34 -19.29 27.07
C GLU A 274 -29.53 -18.68 25.69
N ILE A 275 -28.43 -18.36 25.01
CA ILE A 275 -28.40 -18.00 23.59
C ILE A 275 -27.26 -18.75 22.89
N GLY A 276 -27.48 -19.22 21.67
CA GLY A 276 -26.45 -19.92 20.92
C GLY A 276 -25.22 -19.05 20.69
N LEU A 277 -24.01 -19.59 20.89
CA LEU A 277 -22.76 -18.83 20.75
C LEU A 277 -22.64 -18.14 19.37
N LEU A 278 -23.01 -18.85 18.31
CA LEU A 278 -22.97 -18.31 16.94
C LEU A 278 -24.00 -17.18 16.73
N GLU A 279 -25.15 -17.26 17.39
CA GLU A 279 -26.20 -16.24 17.33
C GLU A 279 -25.78 -14.99 18.11
N ALA A 280 -25.23 -15.17 19.32
CA ALA A 280 -24.71 -14.09 20.16
C ALA A 280 -23.59 -13.29 19.47
N TYR A 281 -22.70 -13.96 18.72
CA TYR A 281 -21.61 -13.29 17.99
C TYR A 281 -21.93 -12.92 16.54
N LYS A 282 -23.13 -13.25 16.02
CA LYS A 282 -23.52 -12.90 14.64
C LYS A 282 -23.38 -11.40 14.34
N PRO A 283 -23.79 -10.47 15.22
CA PRO A 283 -23.60 -9.04 14.99
C PRO A 283 -22.11 -8.65 14.83
N LEU A 284 -21.25 -9.23 15.66
CA LEU A 284 -19.79 -9.02 15.61
C LEU A 284 -19.21 -9.50 14.28
N ILE A 285 -19.59 -10.70 13.82
CA ILE A 285 -19.13 -11.28 12.55
C ILE A 285 -19.53 -10.37 11.37
N ILE A 286 -20.77 -9.86 11.35
CA ILE A 286 -21.24 -8.98 10.28
C ILE A 286 -20.45 -7.65 10.27
N ARG A 287 -20.24 -7.02 11.43
CA ARG A 287 -19.44 -5.79 11.55
C ARG A 287 -17.99 -6.03 11.12
N PHE A 288 -17.42 -7.18 11.49
CA PHE A 288 -16.08 -7.58 11.10
C PHE A 288 -15.91 -7.71 9.58
N LEU A 289 -16.89 -8.29 8.89
CA LEU A 289 -16.88 -8.37 7.43
C LEU A 289 -16.87 -6.98 6.80
N TRP A 290 -17.64 -6.03 7.34
CA TRP A 290 -17.62 -4.63 6.88
C TRP A 290 -16.28 -3.93 7.13
N ILE A 291 -15.69 -4.08 8.32
CA ILE A 291 -14.37 -3.52 8.64
C ILE A 291 -13.30 -4.09 7.69
N THR A 292 -13.31 -5.40 7.47
CA THR A 292 -12.38 -6.08 6.57
C THR A 292 -12.57 -5.59 5.12
N PHE A 293 -13.82 -5.45 4.67
CA PHE A 293 -14.13 -4.90 3.35
C PHE A 293 -13.59 -3.47 3.19
N CYS A 294 -13.83 -2.60 4.16
CA CYS A 294 -13.31 -1.22 4.16
C CYS A 294 -11.78 -1.18 4.13
N LEU A 295 -11.10 -2.04 4.90
CA LEU A 295 -9.64 -2.14 4.89
C LEU A 295 -9.10 -2.62 3.54
N VAL A 296 -9.74 -3.60 2.89
CA VAL A 296 -9.36 -4.08 1.56
C VAL A 296 -9.53 -2.97 0.52
N VAL A 297 -10.66 -2.29 0.52
CA VAL A 297 -10.91 -1.16 -0.40
C VAL A 297 -9.89 -0.04 -0.17
N GLY A 298 -9.66 0.35 1.09
CA GLY A 298 -8.65 1.33 1.46
C GLY A 298 -7.23 0.92 1.02
N SER A 299 -6.89 -0.36 1.16
CA SER A 299 -5.60 -0.90 0.70
C SER A 299 -5.43 -0.76 -0.82
N PHE A 300 -6.48 -0.95 -1.61
CA PHE A 300 -6.43 -0.78 -3.06
C PHE A 300 -6.14 0.67 -3.46
N PHE A 301 -6.81 1.64 -2.80
CA PHE A 301 -6.56 3.07 -3.05
C PHE A 301 -5.14 3.48 -2.63
N THR A 302 -4.69 3.06 -1.45
CA THR A 302 -3.33 3.36 -0.99
C THR A 302 -2.27 2.77 -1.93
N ILE A 303 -2.44 1.52 -2.39
CA ILE A 303 -1.55 0.92 -3.39
C ILE A 303 -1.54 1.75 -4.69
N LYS A 304 -2.69 2.19 -5.20
CA LYS A 304 -2.75 3.03 -6.42
C LYS A 304 -2.03 4.36 -6.25
N ILE A 305 -2.30 5.08 -5.15
CA ILE A 305 -1.64 6.35 -4.83
C ILE A 305 -0.12 6.14 -4.73
N MET A 306 0.30 5.05 -4.10
CA MET A 306 1.72 4.72 -3.92
C MET A 306 2.42 4.36 -5.23
N LEU A 307 1.79 3.58 -6.12
CA LEU A 307 2.34 3.30 -7.45
C LEU A 307 2.52 4.60 -8.26
N HIS A 308 1.57 5.52 -8.13
CA HIS A 308 1.67 6.84 -8.77
C HIS A 308 2.83 7.67 -8.21
N LEU A 309 3.01 7.71 -6.88
CA LEU A 309 4.11 8.40 -6.23
C LEU A 309 5.47 7.81 -6.58
N SER A 310 5.59 6.47 -6.59
CA SER A 310 6.81 5.77 -6.99
C SER A 310 7.22 6.12 -8.41
N LYS A 311 6.25 6.23 -9.32
CA LYS A 311 6.51 6.62 -10.72
C LYS A 311 7.01 8.05 -10.82
N LYS A 312 6.45 8.98 -10.03
CA LYS A 312 6.90 10.38 -9.96
C LYS A 312 8.34 10.55 -9.46
N ILE A 313 8.88 9.58 -8.71
CA ILE A 313 10.27 9.60 -8.25
C ILE A 313 11.18 8.87 -9.25
N GLU A 314 10.73 7.75 -9.82
CA GLU A 314 11.52 6.89 -10.71
C GLU A 314 11.85 7.56 -12.06
N GLU A 315 10.86 8.17 -12.70
CA GLU A 315 11.01 8.74 -14.04
C GLU A 315 12.09 9.84 -14.14
N PRO A 316 12.12 10.88 -13.29
CA PRO A 316 13.14 11.92 -13.40
C PRO A 316 14.55 11.38 -13.14
N ILE A 317 14.70 10.41 -12.21
CA ILE A 317 16.00 9.77 -11.94
C ILE A 317 16.48 8.99 -13.18
N GLN A 318 15.59 8.24 -13.84
CA GLN A 318 15.96 7.49 -15.05
C GLN A 318 16.35 8.41 -16.22
N GLN A 319 15.67 9.55 -16.38
CA GLN A 319 16.02 10.53 -17.39
C GLN A 319 17.39 11.16 -17.12
N LEU A 320 17.70 11.47 -15.85
CA LEU A 320 19.00 11.98 -15.45
C LEU A 320 20.11 10.96 -15.73
N LEU A 321 19.92 9.69 -15.31
CA LEU A 321 20.87 8.61 -15.58
C LEU A 321 21.10 8.40 -17.08
N THR A 322 20.04 8.49 -17.88
CA THR A 322 20.13 8.41 -19.34
C THR A 322 20.94 9.59 -19.89
N GLY A 323 20.71 10.80 -19.40
CA GLY A 323 21.47 11.99 -19.79
C GLY A 323 22.95 11.87 -19.46
N VAL A 324 23.28 11.44 -18.24
CA VAL A 324 24.67 11.19 -17.83
C VAL A 324 25.34 10.15 -18.74
N GLY A 325 24.65 9.04 -19.03
CA GLY A 325 25.19 8.03 -19.95
C GLY A 325 25.41 8.53 -21.38
N LYS A 326 24.58 9.47 -21.86
CA LYS A 326 24.78 10.12 -23.17
C LYS A 326 26.02 11.02 -23.20
N VAL A 327 26.24 11.78 -22.13
CA VAL A 327 27.43 12.64 -21.98
C VAL A 327 28.70 11.82 -21.90
N GLU A 328 28.68 10.69 -21.17
CA GLU A 328 29.82 9.75 -21.09
C GLU A 328 30.20 9.19 -22.47
N GLN A 329 29.21 8.93 -23.32
CA GLN A 329 29.41 8.47 -24.70
C GLN A 329 29.83 9.59 -25.68
N GLY A 330 30.05 10.83 -25.20
CA GLY A 330 30.48 11.97 -26.02
C GLY A 330 29.35 12.78 -26.66
N TYR A 331 28.08 12.47 -26.37
CA TYR A 331 26.92 13.22 -26.87
C TYR A 331 26.62 14.44 -25.99
N TYR A 332 27.52 15.44 -25.99
CA TYR A 332 27.42 16.64 -25.15
C TYR A 332 26.24 17.58 -25.49
N ASP A 333 25.61 17.37 -26.65
CA ASP A 333 24.43 18.12 -27.09
C ASP A 333 23.12 17.65 -26.45
N TYR A 334 23.16 16.52 -25.73
CA TYR A 334 21.98 16.00 -25.06
C TYR A 334 21.53 16.94 -23.94
N GLN A 335 20.26 17.31 -23.97
CA GLN A 335 19.62 18.11 -22.93
C GLN A 335 18.32 17.44 -22.49
N ILE A 336 18.08 17.48 -21.18
CA ILE A 336 16.83 17.04 -20.57
C ILE A 336 15.80 18.15 -20.77
N ASN A 337 14.62 17.81 -21.28
CA ASN A 337 13.58 18.77 -21.59
C ASN A 337 12.91 19.31 -20.31
N ALA A 338 13.05 20.61 -20.05
CA ALA A 338 12.48 21.28 -18.89
C ALA A 338 10.93 21.20 -18.83
N GLN A 339 10.24 21.20 -19.97
CA GLN A 339 8.78 21.07 -20.01
C GLN A 339 8.33 19.66 -19.59
N GLN A 340 9.12 18.64 -19.91
CA GLN A 340 8.84 17.27 -19.44
C GLN A 340 9.09 17.15 -17.94
N MET A 341 9.94 18.00 -17.36
CA MET A 341 10.25 18.01 -15.93
C MET A 341 9.26 18.81 -15.06
N ALA A 342 8.45 19.68 -15.65
CA ALA A 342 7.50 20.54 -14.94
C ALA A 342 6.52 19.83 -13.96
N PRO A 343 6.05 18.59 -14.22
CA PRO A 343 5.15 17.88 -13.30
C PRO A 343 5.83 17.27 -12.06
N TYR A 344 7.16 17.24 -12.01
CA TYR A 344 7.94 16.65 -10.92
C TYR A 344 8.39 17.72 -9.91
N ALA A 345 8.90 17.27 -8.77
CA ALA A 345 9.32 18.15 -7.67
C ALA A 345 10.41 19.15 -8.11
N GLN A 346 10.47 20.30 -7.45
CA GLN A 346 11.38 21.40 -7.79
C GLN A 346 12.85 20.94 -7.76
N GLU A 347 13.21 20.09 -6.81
CA GLU A 347 14.55 19.53 -6.66
C GLU A 347 14.98 18.74 -7.89
N PHE A 348 14.06 18.01 -8.53
CA PHE A 348 14.36 17.30 -9.78
C PHE A 348 14.53 18.26 -10.96
N GLN A 349 13.75 19.35 -10.99
CA GLN A 349 13.87 20.37 -12.03
C GLN A 349 15.21 21.10 -11.92
N GLU A 350 15.61 21.49 -10.71
CA GLU A 350 16.90 22.09 -10.42
C GLU A 350 18.05 21.16 -10.82
N LEU A 351 17.99 19.88 -10.44
CA LEU A 351 19.01 18.91 -10.79
C LEU A 351 19.15 18.72 -12.31
N CYS A 352 18.02 18.67 -13.05
CA CYS A 352 18.04 18.60 -14.51
C CYS A 352 18.58 19.88 -15.15
N SER A 353 18.27 21.06 -14.58
CA SER A 353 18.82 22.34 -15.04
C SER A 353 20.34 22.39 -14.86
N SER A 354 20.82 22.03 -13.67
CA SER A 354 22.27 21.95 -13.39
C SER A 354 22.97 20.93 -14.29
N PHE A 355 22.33 19.80 -14.58
CA PHE A 355 22.85 18.84 -15.56
C PHE A 355 22.96 19.46 -16.96
N ASN A 356 21.94 20.16 -17.44
CA ASN A 356 21.95 20.81 -18.76
C ASN A 356 23.04 21.89 -18.85
N GLU A 357 23.20 22.71 -17.81
CA GLU A 357 24.26 23.71 -17.73
C GLU A 357 25.65 23.09 -17.78
N MET A 358 25.86 22.01 -17.01
CA MET A 358 27.10 21.25 -17.03
C MET A 358 27.39 20.67 -18.42
N SER A 359 26.41 20.04 -19.07
CA SER A 359 26.58 19.46 -20.41
C SER A 359 26.95 20.54 -21.44
N ALA A 360 26.27 21.69 -21.38
CA ALA A 360 26.58 22.83 -22.25
C ALA A 360 27.99 23.38 -22.03
N LYS A 361 28.46 23.45 -20.77
CA LYS A 361 29.82 23.86 -20.43
C LYS A 361 30.86 22.87 -20.97
N VAL A 362 30.66 21.58 -20.73
CA VAL A 362 31.57 20.52 -21.23
C VAL A 362 31.67 20.57 -22.76
N ARG A 363 30.55 20.75 -23.46
CA ARG A 363 30.55 20.93 -24.92
C ARG A 363 31.41 22.12 -25.33
N LYS A 364 31.20 23.29 -24.71
CA LYS A 364 31.94 24.52 -25.03
C LYS A 364 33.44 24.35 -24.81
N ASP A 365 33.82 23.77 -23.68
CA ASP A 365 35.23 23.52 -23.34
C ASP A 365 35.85 22.52 -24.32
N THR A 366 35.10 21.48 -24.74
CA THR A 366 35.56 20.51 -25.74
C THR A 366 35.80 21.15 -27.10
N ILE A 367 34.90 22.04 -27.56
CA ILE A 367 35.07 22.78 -28.82
C ILE A 367 36.29 23.70 -28.74
N LEU A 368 36.41 24.47 -27.65
CA LEU A 368 37.53 25.38 -27.43
C LEU A 368 38.88 24.65 -27.41
N LEU A 369 38.97 23.52 -26.69
CA LEU A 369 40.17 22.69 -26.65
C LEU A 369 40.53 22.16 -28.04
N LYS A 370 39.53 21.75 -28.84
CA LYS A 370 39.76 21.30 -30.22
C LYS A 370 40.31 22.43 -31.09
N GLU A 371 39.74 23.63 -31.04
CA GLU A 371 40.22 24.79 -31.78
C GLU A 371 41.65 25.18 -31.40
N LEU A 372 41.96 25.23 -30.10
CA LEU A 372 43.31 25.53 -29.59
C LEU A 372 44.34 24.46 -29.98
N SER A 373 43.90 23.20 -30.14
CA SER A 373 44.78 22.09 -30.53
C SER A 373 45.18 22.11 -32.01
N ILE A 374 44.36 22.70 -32.89
CA ILE A 374 44.54 22.63 -34.36
C ILE A 374 44.94 23.95 -35.02
N THR A 375 44.87 25.07 -34.31
CA THR A 375 45.20 26.41 -34.85
C THR A 375 46.50 26.96 -34.28
N CYS A 376 47.23 27.75 -35.07
CA CYS A 376 48.35 28.55 -34.61
C CYS A 376 47.83 29.80 -33.88
N GLN A 377 48.22 29.99 -32.63
CA GLN A 377 47.72 31.11 -31.81
C GLN A 377 48.08 32.49 -32.39
N LEU A 378 49.25 32.61 -33.04
CA LEU A 378 49.76 33.86 -33.60
C LEU A 378 49.05 34.25 -34.90
N THR A 379 49.08 33.36 -35.91
CA THR A 379 48.62 33.67 -37.27
C THR A 379 47.16 33.27 -37.53
N LYS A 380 46.53 32.54 -36.60
CA LYS A 380 45.18 31.94 -36.72
C LYS A 380 45.00 30.94 -37.87
N LEU A 381 46.06 30.65 -38.62
CA LEU A 381 46.10 29.54 -39.58
C LEU A 381 46.07 28.20 -38.86
N TYR A 382 45.83 27.12 -39.59
CA TYR A 382 46.02 25.78 -39.04
C TYR A 382 47.49 25.57 -38.62
N ASN A 383 47.71 24.70 -37.65
CA ASN A 383 49.05 24.33 -37.22
C ASN A 383 49.53 23.06 -37.92
N ARG A 384 50.81 22.73 -37.75
CA ARG A 384 51.42 21.51 -38.31
C ARG A 384 50.63 20.25 -38.01
N ARG A 385 50.09 20.08 -36.80
CA ARG A 385 49.32 18.88 -36.43
C ARG A 385 48.09 18.72 -37.32
N TYR A 386 47.32 19.79 -37.51
CA TYR A 386 46.15 19.76 -38.39
C TYR A 386 46.51 19.42 -39.83
N LEU A 387 47.60 19.98 -40.36
CA LEU A 387 48.07 19.66 -41.72
C LEU A 387 48.42 18.18 -41.86
N ILE A 388 49.10 17.58 -40.89
CA ILE A 388 49.44 16.16 -40.96
C ILE A 388 48.16 15.31 -40.92
N GLU A 389 47.26 15.58 -39.97
CA GLU A 389 46.02 14.81 -39.80
C GLU A 389 45.06 14.95 -40.98
N GLN A 390 44.83 16.17 -41.48
CA GLN A 390 43.88 16.42 -42.58
C GLN A 390 44.53 16.28 -43.95
N GLY A 391 45.82 16.56 -44.08
CA GLY A 391 46.53 16.49 -45.35
C GLY A 391 46.58 15.06 -45.89
N GLU A 392 46.76 14.07 -45.02
CA GLU A 392 46.68 12.65 -45.41
C GLU A 392 45.28 12.29 -45.94
N LEU A 393 44.22 12.67 -45.22
CA LEU A 393 42.83 12.40 -45.65
C LEU A 393 42.51 13.06 -47.01
N VAL A 394 42.91 14.33 -47.16
CA VAL A 394 42.68 15.09 -48.41
C VAL A 394 43.47 14.49 -49.57
N PHE A 395 44.73 14.12 -49.35
CA PHE A 395 45.57 13.48 -50.35
C PHE A 395 45.01 12.12 -50.77
N GLN A 396 44.64 11.26 -49.81
CA GLN A 396 44.05 9.94 -50.10
C GLN A 396 42.77 10.08 -50.92
N LYS A 397 41.90 11.05 -50.58
CA LYS A 397 40.71 11.34 -51.37
C LYS A 397 41.05 11.73 -52.82
N CYS A 398 42.05 12.59 -53.02
CA CYS A 398 42.49 12.97 -54.37
C CYS A 398 43.07 11.77 -55.13
N LEU A 399 43.82 10.89 -54.45
CA LEU A 399 44.37 9.65 -55.01
C LEU A 399 43.27 8.69 -55.46
N GLU A 400 42.28 8.43 -54.60
CA GLU A 400 41.12 7.57 -54.89
C GLU A 400 40.28 8.09 -56.06
N GLU A 401 40.05 9.41 -56.10
CA GLU A 401 39.27 10.07 -57.15
C GLU A 401 40.08 10.34 -58.43
N GLN A 402 41.36 9.96 -58.48
CA GLN A 402 42.30 10.28 -59.58
C GLN A 402 42.39 11.79 -59.89
N ASN A 403 42.20 12.62 -58.87
CA ASN A 403 42.29 14.07 -58.94
C ASN A 403 43.72 14.56 -58.63
N HIS A 404 44.06 15.74 -59.15
CA HIS A 404 45.36 16.37 -58.87
C HIS A 404 45.40 16.94 -57.45
N CYS A 405 46.54 16.88 -56.78
CA CYS A 405 46.74 17.52 -55.49
C CYS A 405 48.11 18.19 -55.48
N SER A 406 48.18 19.46 -55.09
CA SER A 406 49.44 20.21 -55.07
C SER A 406 49.76 20.72 -53.67
N CYS A 407 51.04 20.68 -53.32
CA CYS A 407 51.57 21.20 -52.07
C CYS A 407 52.54 22.34 -52.37
N ILE A 408 52.38 23.45 -51.65
CA ILE A 408 53.18 24.66 -51.78
C ILE A 408 53.82 24.92 -50.41
N ALA A 409 55.13 24.76 -50.31
CA ALA A 409 55.92 25.08 -49.12
C ALA A 409 56.52 26.48 -49.28
N ILE A 410 56.36 27.33 -48.26
CA ILE A 410 56.70 28.76 -48.30
C ILE A 410 57.53 29.08 -47.06
N ASP A 411 58.56 29.89 -47.23
CA ASP A 411 59.36 30.40 -46.12
C ASP A 411 59.71 31.87 -46.34
N ILE A 412 59.63 32.66 -45.26
CA ILE A 412 59.97 34.09 -45.29
C ILE A 412 61.49 34.25 -45.34
N ASP A 413 61.96 34.84 -46.43
CA ASP A 413 63.37 35.02 -46.69
C ASP A 413 64.03 35.93 -45.64
N PHE A 414 65.11 35.43 -45.06
CA PHE A 414 65.89 36.14 -44.03
C PHE A 414 65.07 36.58 -42.81
N PHE A 415 64.00 35.87 -42.44
CA PHE A 415 63.17 36.24 -41.29
C PHE A 415 63.94 36.40 -39.97
N LYS A 416 64.99 35.61 -39.76
CA LYS A 416 65.90 35.81 -38.61
C LYS A 416 66.48 37.23 -38.56
N LYS A 417 66.86 37.83 -39.70
CA LYS A 417 67.35 39.22 -39.73
C LYS A 417 66.26 40.22 -39.34
N VAL A 418 65.00 39.95 -39.70
CA VAL A 418 63.85 40.78 -39.28
C VAL A 418 63.74 40.76 -37.75
N ASN A 419 63.79 39.58 -37.14
CA ASN A 419 63.79 39.44 -35.68
C ASN A 419 65.01 40.10 -35.03
N ASP A 420 66.21 39.88 -35.57
CA ASP A 420 67.45 40.43 -35.02
C ASP A 420 67.50 41.97 -35.12
N THR A 421 66.84 42.56 -36.14
CA THR A 421 66.83 44.02 -36.38
C THR A 421 65.71 44.74 -35.65
N TYR A 422 64.49 44.19 -35.67
CA TYR A 422 63.28 44.87 -35.21
C TYR A 422 62.67 44.25 -33.95
N GLY A 423 63.26 43.18 -33.44
CA GLY A 423 62.77 42.41 -32.30
C GLY A 423 61.69 41.41 -32.67
N HIS A 424 61.51 40.40 -31.81
CA HIS A 424 60.55 39.31 -32.02
C HIS A 424 59.10 39.77 -32.08
N LEU A 425 58.71 40.81 -31.34
CA LEU A 425 57.33 41.33 -31.38
C LEU A 425 56.97 41.87 -32.77
N THR A 426 57.90 42.59 -33.40
CA THR A 426 57.73 43.10 -34.77
C THR A 426 57.76 41.96 -35.79
N GLY A 427 58.64 40.97 -35.60
CA GLY A 427 58.64 39.75 -36.41
C GLY A 427 57.32 38.98 -36.34
N ASP A 428 56.70 38.92 -35.17
CA ASP A 428 55.38 38.31 -34.97
C ASP A 428 54.27 39.03 -35.76
N GLU A 429 54.31 40.36 -35.85
CA GLU A 429 53.39 41.14 -36.71
C GLU A 429 53.66 40.90 -38.19
N VAL A 430 54.93 40.79 -38.60
CA VAL A 430 55.31 40.42 -39.98
C VAL A 430 54.77 39.02 -40.33
N LEU A 431 54.82 38.06 -39.41
CA LEU A 431 54.23 36.73 -39.61
C LEU A 431 52.71 36.78 -39.78
N LYS A 432 52.00 37.61 -38.99
CA LYS A 432 50.55 37.81 -39.15
C LYS A 432 50.21 38.47 -40.49
N HIS A 433 51.02 39.45 -40.90
CA HIS A 433 50.86 40.15 -42.17
C HIS A 433 51.01 39.18 -43.35
N VAL A 434 52.09 38.40 -43.38
CA VAL A 434 52.31 37.38 -44.42
C VAL A 434 51.22 36.32 -44.39
N ALA A 435 50.79 35.86 -43.22
CA ALA A 435 49.68 34.91 -43.10
C ALA A 435 48.36 35.46 -43.71
N ASN A 436 48.07 36.74 -43.50
CA ASN A 436 46.91 37.41 -44.09
C ASN A 436 47.03 37.52 -45.61
N ILE A 437 48.21 37.87 -46.12
CA ILE A 437 48.48 37.89 -47.57
C ILE A 437 48.25 36.51 -48.19
N ILE A 438 48.80 35.45 -47.58
CA ILE A 438 48.61 34.07 -48.03
C ILE A 438 47.13 33.71 -48.04
N THR A 439 46.40 34.01 -46.97
CA THR A 439 44.97 33.71 -46.83
C THR A 439 44.13 34.37 -47.92
N ASN A 440 44.41 35.64 -48.24
CA ASN A 440 43.70 36.37 -49.28
C ASN A 440 44.13 35.98 -50.70
N SER A 441 45.25 35.26 -50.83
CA SER A 441 45.82 34.81 -52.09
C SER A 441 45.44 33.38 -52.47
N VAL A 442 44.64 32.68 -51.68
CA VAL A 442 44.24 31.28 -51.94
C VAL A 442 42.73 31.05 -51.80
N ARG A 443 42.25 29.88 -52.23
CA ARG A 443 40.82 29.56 -52.20
C ARG A 443 40.44 29.03 -50.82
N ARG A 444 39.16 29.17 -50.46
CA ARG A 444 38.59 28.63 -49.21
C ARG A 444 38.79 27.13 -49.00
N ILE A 445 38.95 26.36 -50.08
CA ILE A 445 39.14 24.91 -50.02
C ILE A 445 40.60 24.49 -49.77
N ASP A 446 41.54 25.43 -49.89
CA ASP A 446 42.96 25.17 -49.68
C ASP A 446 43.25 25.13 -48.17
N ILE A 447 44.04 24.15 -47.71
CA ILE A 447 44.47 24.05 -46.30
C ILE A 447 45.71 24.91 -46.13
N ILE A 448 45.58 25.99 -45.36
CA ILE A 448 46.67 26.91 -45.06
C ILE A 448 47.19 26.67 -43.66
N THR A 449 48.47 26.38 -43.54
CA THR A 449 49.10 26.01 -42.28
C THR A 449 50.35 26.84 -42.01
N ARG A 450 50.55 27.30 -40.77
CA ARG A 450 51.88 27.66 -40.29
C ARG A 450 52.57 26.37 -39.82
N TYR A 451 53.51 25.90 -40.63
CA TYR A 451 54.15 24.60 -40.43
C TYR A 451 55.29 24.66 -39.40
N GLY A 452 56.03 25.77 -39.39
CA GLY A 452 57.19 26.00 -38.53
C GLY A 452 57.26 27.43 -37.99
N GLY A 453 58.47 27.90 -37.69
CA GLY A 453 58.71 29.27 -37.19
C GLY A 453 58.24 30.32 -38.20
N GLU A 454 58.87 30.34 -39.36
CA GLU A 454 58.61 31.24 -40.50
C GLU A 454 58.07 30.51 -41.73
N GLU A 455 57.76 29.23 -41.57
CA GLU A 455 57.36 28.32 -42.64
C GLU A 455 55.83 28.18 -42.72
N PHE A 456 55.31 28.30 -43.93
CA PHE A 456 53.90 28.09 -44.25
C PHE A 456 53.77 26.98 -45.29
N VAL A 457 52.67 26.23 -45.21
CA VAL A 457 52.33 25.22 -46.21
C VAL A 457 50.90 25.42 -46.66
N ILE A 458 50.69 25.33 -47.97
CA ILE A 458 49.37 25.32 -48.59
C ILE A 458 49.18 23.97 -49.27
N LEU A 459 48.18 23.21 -48.82
CA LEU A 459 47.75 22.00 -49.50
C LEU A 459 46.49 22.32 -50.31
N SER A 460 46.58 22.17 -51.62
CA SER A 460 45.54 22.52 -52.58
C SER A 460 44.97 21.26 -53.23
N PRO A 461 43.82 20.74 -52.75
CA PRO A 461 43.14 19.63 -53.40
C PRO A 461 42.61 20.00 -54.78
N ASN A 462 42.45 19.01 -55.65
CA ASN A 462 41.92 19.16 -57.02
C ASN A 462 42.63 20.26 -57.83
N THR A 463 43.95 20.35 -57.69
CA THR A 463 44.76 21.45 -58.23
C THR A 463 45.97 20.90 -58.97
N THR A 464 46.03 21.19 -60.26
CA THR A 464 47.16 20.84 -61.13
C THR A 464 48.40 21.62 -60.73
N LEU A 465 49.57 21.10 -61.12
CA LEU A 465 50.86 21.73 -60.82
C LEU A 465 50.94 23.15 -61.40
N GLU A 466 50.45 23.36 -62.62
CA GLU A 466 50.45 24.67 -63.28
C GLU A 466 49.55 25.67 -62.54
N SER A 467 48.43 25.20 -61.99
CA SER A 467 47.54 26.03 -61.19
C SER A 467 48.16 26.39 -59.83
N ALA A 468 48.88 25.45 -59.22
CA ALA A 468 49.64 25.69 -58.00
C ALA A 468 50.78 26.70 -58.20
N VAL A 469 51.45 26.67 -59.36
CA VAL A 469 52.44 27.69 -59.76
C VAL A 469 51.82 29.08 -59.80
N LYS A 470 50.63 29.23 -60.38
CA LYS A 470 49.92 30.53 -60.39
C LYS A 470 49.55 31.02 -58.99
N ILE A 471 49.13 30.11 -58.11
CA ILE A 471 48.83 30.43 -56.70
C ILE A 471 50.11 30.88 -55.98
N ALA A 472 51.19 30.12 -56.13
CA ALA A 472 52.49 30.41 -55.54
C ALA A 472 53.05 31.75 -56.03
N GLU A 473 53.04 32.02 -57.33
CA GLU A 473 53.54 33.27 -57.89
C GLU A 473 52.72 34.47 -57.40
N ARG A 474 51.39 34.33 -57.33
CA ARG A 474 50.53 35.35 -56.73
C ARG A 474 50.89 35.64 -55.28
N VAL A 475 51.12 34.59 -54.48
CA VAL A 475 51.56 34.76 -53.08
C VAL A 475 52.91 35.47 -53.03
N ARG A 476 53.89 35.05 -53.84
CA ARG A 476 55.24 35.64 -53.89
C ARG A 476 55.18 37.13 -54.23
N GLN A 477 54.49 37.48 -55.31
CA GLN A 477 54.31 38.86 -55.76
C GLN A 477 53.58 39.70 -54.71
N HIS A 478 52.46 39.22 -54.16
CA HIS A 478 51.74 39.98 -53.14
C HIS A 478 52.57 40.20 -51.87
N VAL A 479 53.40 39.25 -51.45
CA VAL A 479 54.28 39.45 -50.30
C VAL A 479 55.37 40.49 -50.60
N GLU A 480 55.97 40.43 -51.79
CA GLU A 480 56.98 41.39 -52.23
C GLU A 480 56.43 42.82 -52.40
N GLU A 481 55.22 42.96 -52.95
CA GLU A 481 54.60 44.26 -53.27
C GLU A 481 53.90 44.91 -52.07
N ASN A 482 53.64 44.16 -50.99
CA ASN A 482 52.91 44.65 -49.82
C ASN A 482 53.80 44.57 -48.57
N PRO A 483 54.74 45.52 -48.35
CA PRO A 483 55.51 45.58 -47.14
C PRO A 483 54.64 45.72 -45.89
N TYR A 484 55.15 45.25 -44.76
CA TYR A 484 54.52 45.50 -43.47
C TYR A 484 54.76 46.97 -43.07
N ASN A 485 53.67 47.71 -42.82
CA ASN A 485 53.70 49.13 -42.48
C ASN A 485 53.10 49.37 -41.08
N ALA A 486 53.88 49.94 -40.17
CA ALA A 486 53.42 50.39 -38.84
C ALA A 486 54.26 51.56 -38.31
N ASP A 487 53.64 52.61 -37.77
CA ASP A 487 54.32 53.72 -37.05
C ASP A 487 55.61 54.27 -37.73
N ASN A 488 55.53 54.58 -39.03
CA ASN A 488 56.65 55.02 -39.90
C ASN A 488 57.76 53.98 -40.15
N LEU A 489 57.52 52.71 -39.85
CA LEU A 489 58.39 51.58 -40.18
C LEU A 489 57.80 50.79 -41.35
N GLU A 490 58.58 50.67 -42.42
CA GLU A 490 58.29 49.85 -43.59
C GLU A 490 59.26 48.67 -43.63
N ILE A 491 58.74 47.45 -43.47
CA ILE A 491 59.54 46.22 -43.53
C ILE A 491 59.18 45.46 -44.81
N ASN A 492 60.11 45.47 -45.76
CA ASN A 492 60.04 44.68 -46.98
C ASN A 492 60.54 43.25 -46.68
N VAL A 493 59.69 42.26 -46.95
CA VAL A 493 60.04 40.84 -46.88
C VAL A 493 59.71 40.17 -48.20
N THR A 494 60.45 39.12 -48.52
CA THR A 494 60.19 38.27 -49.68
C THR A 494 60.02 36.84 -49.21
N VAL A 495 59.47 35.98 -50.06
CA VAL A 495 59.29 34.56 -49.76
C VAL A 495 59.93 33.70 -50.85
N SER A 496 60.55 32.61 -50.42
CA SER A 496 60.92 31.51 -51.29
C SER A 496 59.83 30.47 -51.26
N ILE A 497 59.52 29.86 -52.41
CA ILE A 497 58.42 28.90 -52.54
C ILE A 497 58.87 27.62 -53.25
N GLY A 498 58.53 26.47 -52.68
CA GLY A 498 58.68 25.15 -53.28
C GLY A 498 57.32 24.54 -53.60
N ILE A 499 57.19 23.93 -54.77
CA ILE A 499 55.90 23.41 -55.26
C ILE A 499 56.09 21.96 -55.70
N ALA A 500 55.19 21.08 -55.27
CA ALA A 500 55.10 19.71 -55.76
C ALA A 500 53.66 19.35 -56.08
N GLY A 501 53.45 18.46 -57.06
CA GLY A 501 52.12 18.07 -57.52
C GLY A 501 51.99 16.57 -57.75
N PHE A 502 50.94 15.99 -57.21
CA PHE A 502 50.44 14.65 -57.52
C PHE A 502 49.57 14.70 -58.80
N GLY A 503 49.70 13.69 -59.66
CA GLY A 503 49.08 13.60 -60.99
C GLY A 503 49.99 14.04 -62.15
N HIS A 504 51.05 14.81 -61.86
CA HIS A 504 52.05 15.22 -62.86
C HIS A 504 53.30 14.31 -62.87
N SER A 505 53.77 13.86 -61.69
CA SER A 505 54.87 12.88 -61.58
C SER A 505 54.34 11.52 -61.15
N LYS A 506 54.79 10.43 -61.80
CA LYS A 506 54.32 9.05 -61.55
C LYS A 506 54.77 8.44 -60.20
N ASN A 507 55.48 9.19 -59.36
CA ASN A 507 56.22 8.65 -58.22
C ASN A 507 55.86 9.26 -56.85
N ILE A 508 54.83 10.11 -56.74
CA ILE A 508 54.30 10.56 -55.44
C ILE A 508 53.10 9.68 -55.11
N SER A 509 53.23 8.92 -54.02
CA SER A 509 52.24 7.93 -53.59
C SER A 509 51.64 8.22 -52.20
N THR A 510 52.27 9.14 -51.44
CA THR A 510 51.79 9.54 -50.11
C THR A 510 51.81 11.05 -49.93
N PHE A 511 51.01 11.54 -48.97
CA PHE A 511 51.03 12.95 -48.56
C PHE A 511 52.41 13.40 -48.08
N TYR A 512 53.13 12.55 -47.34
CA TYR A 512 54.48 12.86 -46.85
C TYR A 512 55.49 13.04 -47.98
N GLU A 513 55.44 12.21 -49.03
CA GLU A 513 56.28 12.37 -50.22
C GLU A 513 55.96 13.67 -50.98
N LEU A 514 54.68 14.06 -51.06
CA LEU A 514 54.26 15.32 -51.67
C LEU A 514 54.80 16.53 -50.88
N LEU A 515 54.69 16.49 -49.55
CA LEU A 515 55.18 17.55 -48.67
C LEU A 515 56.72 17.65 -48.71
N ASP A 516 57.42 16.52 -48.64
CA ASP A 516 58.89 16.46 -48.72
C ASP A 516 59.40 16.97 -50.08
N SER A 517 58.71 16.62 -51.17
CA SER A 517 59.04 17.12 -52.51
C SER A 517 58.92 18.65 -52.60
N ALA A 518 57.86 19.23 -52.01
CA ALA A 518 57.69 20.67 -51.95
C ALA A 518 58.78 21.34 -51.09
N ASP A 519 59.15 20.74 -49.96
CA ASP A 519 60.23 21.24 -49.09
C ASP A 519 61.61 21.20 -49.78
N GLN A 520 61.90 20.13 -50.52
CA GLN A 520 63.12 20.04 -51.34
C GLN A 520 63.17 21.17 -52.38
N ALA A 521 62.06 21.43 -53.10
CA ALA A 521 62.01 22.54 -54.05
C ALA A 521 62.22 23.90 -53.36
N LEU A 522 61.64 24.11 -52.18
CA LEU A 522 61.80 25.31 -51.37
C LEU A 522 63.26 25.53 -50.96
N TYR A 523 63.94 24.46 -50.54
CA TYR A 523 65.36 24.51 -50.20
C TYR A 523 66.23 24.99 -51.38
N ILE A 524 65.92 24.56 -52.60
CA ILE A 524 66.61 25.02 -53.81
C ILE A 524 66.26 26.47 -54.13
N ALA A 525 65.01 26.90 -53.96
CA ALA A 525 64.62 28.31 -54.12
C ALA A 525 65.44 29.22 -53.19
N LYS A 526 65.61 28.82 -51.92
CA LYS A 526 66.44 29.54 -50.94
C LYS A 526 67.92 29.60 -51.33
N LYS A 527 68.47 28.53 -51.90
CA LYS A 527 69.88 28.48 -52.34
C LYS A 527 70.13 29.22 -53.64
N SER A 528 69.13 29.33 -54.51
CA SER A 528 69.29 29.85 -55.86
C SER A 528 69.04 31.36 -55.96
N GLY A 529 69.12 32.10 -54.85
CA GLY A 529 68.95 33.56 -54.84
C GLY A 529 67.75 34.10 -54.06
N ARG A 530 66.85 33.23 -53.54
CA ARG A 530 65.63 33.60 -52.81
C ARG A 530 64.62 34.40 -53.65
N ASN A 531 63.50 34.81 -53.06
CA ASN A 531 62.41 35.53 -53.72
C ASN A 531 61.99 34.92 -55.07
N GLN A 532 61.80 33.60 -55.08
CA GLN A 532 61.47 32.85 -56.28
C GLN A 532 60.75 31.58 -55.92
N LEU A 533 60.12 30.98 -56.93
CA LEU A 533 59.51 29.66 -56.80
C LEU A 533 60.32 28.60 -57.55
N ARG A 534 60.24 27.36 -57.07
CA ARG A 534 60.80 26.17 -57.70
C ARG A 534 59.78 25.06 -57.69
N VAL A 535 59.74 24.31 -58.79
CA VAL A 535 58.87 23.14 -58.94
C VAL A 535 59.71 21.89 -58.82
N TYR A 536 59.23 20.93 -58.04
CA TYR A 536 59.84 19.62 -57.91
C TYR A 536 59.56 18.78 -59.17
N ASP A 537 60.63 18.43 -59.89
CA ASP A 537 60.61 17.44 -60.97
C ASP A 537 61.81 16.50 -60.84
N LYS A 538 61.59 15.21 -61.09
CA LYS A 538 62.58 14.14 -60.81
C LYS A 538 63.67 14.04 -61.88
N THR A 539 63.53 14.71 -63.04
CA THR A 539 64.63 14.88 -64.02
C THR A 539 65.61 16.01 -63.65
N GLY A 540 65.37 16.71 -62.53
CA GLY A 540 66.08 17.89 -62.07
C GLY A 540 65.12 19.02 -61.78
N ILE A 541 65.52 19.98 -60.92
CA ILE A 541 64.67 21.14 -60.61
C ILE A 541 64.55 22.03 -61.83
N VAL A 542 63.33 22.18 -62.34
CA VAL A 542 63.04 23.03 -63.51
C VAL A 542 62.89 24.48 -63.04
N ASP A 543 63.61 25.38 -63.71
CA ASP A 543 63.39 26.81 -63.55
C ASP A 543 62.03 27.18 -64.17
N THR A 544 61.20 27.88 -63.42
CA THR A 544 59.79 28.11 -63.77
C THR A 544 59.57 29.15 -64.86
N SER A 545 60.64 29.70 -65.41
CA SER A 545 60.66 30.55 -66.61
C SER A 545 60.08 29.87 -67.86
N GLN A 546 59.78 28.57 -67.82
CA GLN A 546 59.11 27.81 -68.89
C GLN A 546 57.61 27.51 -68.65
N MET A 547 57.05 27.80 -67.47
CA MET A 547 55.66 27.47 -67.09
C MET A 547 54.76 28.68 -66.78
N LEU A 548 55.38 29.86 -66.61
CA LEU A 548 54.73 31.17 -66.48
C LEU A 548 54.62 31.83 -67.86
#